data_AF-A0A5C7A4U2-F1
#
_entry.id   AF-A0A5C7A4U2-F1
#
_cell.length_a   1.000
_cell.length_b   1.000
_cell.length_c   1.000
_cell.angle_alpha   90.00
_cell.angle_beta   90.00
_cell.angle_gamma   90.00
#
_symmetry.space_group_name_H-M   'P 1'
#
loop_
_entity.id
_entity.type
_entity.pdbx_description
1 polymer ?
#
loop_
_entity_poly.entity_id
_entity_poly.type
_entity_poly.pdbx_seq_one_letter_code
_entity_poly.pdbx_strand_id
1 'polypeptide(L)'
;MTYVVYDDDGFNAKSGRLTYEAIERFIIKPTIDLMLNSILDNKNCNEAQSAINIAFLEHQETLMSDYVALYDYDLSPDTSDYECDCEGVCERQCLVNAVVSYNFKEIVRQFEAGIDDDVAELAYVTDEYTEEDFMRIREVSYDVTRVLLYRELGRWAFYNGAYETGISYNSVSTLIYGGAIRNKTQNFDSYIKEEISNRNRKASDARWQPHREKKKERKEKYLKIMKDKGFSTYTDAATYIKLHIDTGKNPSFPTVCRLLSEADKGDFS
;
A
#
# COMPACT_ATOMS: atom_id res chain seq x y z
N MET A 1 -8.03 -12.38 13.19
CA MET A 1 -8.87 -11.99 14.35
C MET A 1 -9.85 -10.94 13.83
N THR A 2 -11.13 -11.27 13.75
CA THR A 2 -12.16 -10.39 13.16
C THR A 2 -12.68 -9.47 14.26
N TYR A 3 -12.28 -8.20 14.26
CA TYR A 3 -12.81 -7.24 15.22
C TYR A 3 -14.25 -6.89 14.86
N VAL A 4 -15.17 -7.22 15.76
CA VAL A 4 -16.55 -6.73 15.75
C VAL A 4 -16.52 -5.35 16.38
N VAL A 5 -16.69 -4.32 15.57
CA VAL A 5 -16.98 -2.97 16.06
C VAL A 5 -18.42 -3.01 16.59
N TYR A 6 -18.59 -2.76 17.89
CA TYR A 6 -19.90 -2.66 18.50
C TYR A 6 -20.59 -1.37 18.00
N ASP A 7 -21.69 -1.54 17.27
CA ASP A 7 -22.66 -0.50 16.96
C ASP A 7 -23.52 -0.28 18.22
N ASP A 8 -23.30 0.80 18.96
CA ASP A 8 -24.28 1.26 19.96
C ASP A 8 -24.78 2.69 19.73
N ASP A 9 -24.32 3.42 18.72
CA ASP A 9 -24.87 4.75 18.41
C ASP A 9 -24.83 5.07 16.91
N GLY A 10 -25.80 4.56 16.15
CA GLY A 10 -26.17 5.10 14.83
C GLY A 10 -25.06 5.22 13.77
N PHE A 11 -23.87 4.68 14.02
CA PHE A 11 -22.72 4.76 13.15
C PHE A 11 -22.89 3.66 12.11
N ASN A 12 -23.10 4.05 10.85
CA ASN A 12 -23.26 3.08 9.78
C ASN A 12 -22.00 2.20 9.74
N ALA A 13 -22.09 0.92 10.12
CA ALA A 13 -20.96 -0.02 10.17
C ALA A 13 -20.11 -0.04 8.89
N LYS A 14 -20.72 0.28 7.74
CA LYS A 14 -20.03 0.47 6.46
C LYS A 14 -19.12 1.71 6.44
N SER A 15 -19.56 2.82 7.03
CA SER A 15 -18.77 4.05 7.19
C SER A 15 -17.62 3.82 8.17
N GLY A 16 -17.87 3.17 9.32
CA GLY A 16 -16.81 2.85 10.29
C GLY A 16 -15.70 1.98 9.69
N ARG A 17 -16.08 0.96 8.91
CA ARG A 17 -15.12 0.11 8.19
C ARG A 17 -14.29 0.89 7.17
N LEU A 18 -14.91 1.77 6.38
CA LEU A 18 -14.19 2.59 5.39
C LEU A 18 -13.21 3.56 6.07
N THR A 19 -13.59 4.13 7.21
CA THR A 19 -12.71 4.99 8.02
C THR A 19 -11.53 4.21 8.58
N TYR A 20 -11.75 3.00 9.12
CA TYR A 20 -10.68 2.14 9.61
C TYR A 20 -9.69 1.76 8.51
N GLU A 21 -10.19 1.28 7.36
CA GLU A 21 -9.34 0.93 6.19
C GLU A 21 -8.56 2.15 5.67
N ALA A 22 -9.12 3.36 5.76
CA ALA A 22 -8.42 4.58 5.38
C ALA A 22 -7.29 4.93 6.35
N ILE A 23 -7.53 4.81 7.66
CA ILE A 23 -6.51 5.07 8.70
C ILE A 23 -5.41 4.00 8.66
N GLU A 24 -5.75 2.74 8.50
CA GLU A 24 -4.79 1.63 8.34
C GLU A 24 -3.83 1.91 7.17
N ARG A 25 -4.36 2.35 6.03
CA ARG A 25 -3.55 2.73 4.85
C ARG A 25 -2.71 3.99 5.06
N PHE A 26 -3.08 4.84 6.00
CA PHE A 26 -2.32 6.03 6.37
C PHE A 26 -1.18 5.67 7.32
N ILE A 27 -1.46 4.81 8.32
CA ILE A 27 -0.52 4.36 9.35
C ILE A 27 0.70 3.63 8.77
N ILE A 28 0.55 2.97 7.62
CA ILE A 28 1.65 2.28 6.92
C ILE A 28 2.53 3.21 6.06
N LYS A 29 2.26 4.52 6.02
CA LYS A 29 3.08 5.48 5.28
C LYS A 29 4.18 6.08 6.17
N PRO A 30 5.36 6.39 5.61
CA PRO A 30 5.78 6.18 4.22
C PRO A 30 6.08 4.71 3.91
N THR A 31 5.81 4.29 2.68
CA THR A 31 6.08 2.92 2.19
C THR A 31 7.54 2.76 1.78
N ILE A 32 8.03 1.52 1.67
CA ILE A 32 9.37 1.22 1.14
C ILE A 32 9.57 1.85 -0.24
N ASP A 33 8.61 1.68 -1.16
CA ASP A 33 8.65 2.30 -2.49
C ASP A 33 8.81 3.83 -2.45
N LEU A 34 8.19 4.49 -1.47
CA LEU A 34 8.31 5.93 -1.31
C LEU A 34 9.72 6.32 -0.87
N MET A 35 10.27 5.64 0.14
CA MET A 35 11.62 5.92 0.63
C MET A 35 12.67 5.61 -0.44
N LEU A 36 12.49 4.51 -1.17
CA LEU A 36 13.34 4.10 -2.28
C LEU A 36 13.46 5.21 -3.33
N ASN A 37 12.34 5.82 -3.71
CA ASN A 37 12.32 6.82 -4.77
C ASN A 37 12.65 8.24 -4.30
N SER A 38 12.34 8.59 -3.04
CA SER A 38 12.40 9.98 -2.56
C SER A 38 13.60 10.29 -1.69
N ILE A 39 14.12 9.29 -0.95
CA ILE A 39 15.31 9.41 -0.11
C ILE A 39 16.54 8.90 -0.87
N LEU A 40 16.43 7.70 -1.46
CA LEU A 40 17.56 7.03 -2.13
C LEU A 40 17.70 7.36 -3.62
N ASP A 41 16.78 8.14 -4.20
CA ASP A 41 16.73 8.52 -5.62
C ASP A 41 16.90 7.32 -6.58
N ASN A 42 16.21 6.22 -6.26
CA ASN A 42 16.38 4.97 -6.98
C ASN A 42 16.07 5.04 -8.49
N LYS A 43 15.25 6.00 -8.92
CA LYS A 43 14.91 6.19 -10.34
C LYS A 43 16.10 6.58 -11.21
N ASN A 44 17.11 7.19 -10.61
CA ASN A 44 18.33 7.62 -11.28
C ASN A 44 19.51 6.66 -11.05
N CYS A 45 19.29 5.58 -10.30
CA CYS A 45 20.30 4.57 -10.00
C CYS A 45 20.45 3.57 -11.16
N ASN A 46 21.66 3.04 -11.34
CA ASN A 46 21.86 1.87 -12.19
C ASN A 46 21.32 0.58 -11.51
N GLU A 47 21.32 -0.55 -12.22
CA GLU A 47 20.77 -1.81 -11.72
C GLU A 47 21.44 -2.27 -10.41
N ALA A 48 22.77 -2.18 -10.33
CA ALA A 48 23.50 -2.55 -9.12
C ALA A 48 23.12 -1.65 -7.95
N GLN A 49 23.15 -0.33 -8.13
CA GLN A 49 22.76 0.65 -7.11
C GLN A 49 21.31 0.47 -6.64
N SER A 50 20.41 0.12 -7.57
CA SER A 50 19.03 -0.17 -7.23
C SER A 50 18.88 -1.43 -6.39
N ALA A 51 19.67 -2.48 -6.66
CA ALA A 51 19.67 -3.68 -5.85
C ALA A 51 20.14 -3.39 -4.42
N ILE A 52 21.18 -2.56 -4.25
CA ILE A 52 21.66 -2.14 -2.93
C ILE A 52 20.58 -1.38 -2.17
N ASN A 53 19.94 -0.42 -2.82
CA ASN A 53 18.89 0.40 -2.18
C ASN A 53 17.73 -0.44 -1.68
N ILE A 54 17.32 -1.45 -2.46
CA ILE A 54 16.26 -2.38 -2.09
C ILE A 54 16.71 -3.23 -0.90
N ALA A 55 17.88 -3.86 -0.99
CA ALA A 55 18.41 -4.71 0.07
C ALA A 55 18.58 -3.95 1.39
N PHE A 56 19.07 -2.71 1.32
CA PHE A 56 19.20 -1.81 2.46
C PHE A 56 17.84 -1.50 3.10
N LEU A 57 16.83 -1.11 2.33
CA LEU A 57 15.52 -0.79 2.89
C LEU A 57 14.80 -2.02 3.46
N GLU A 58 14.89 -3.18 2.80
CA GLU A 58 14.31 -4.44 3.28
C GLU A 58 14.96 -4.90 4.59
N HIS A 59 16.29 -4.78 4.67
CA HIS A 59 17.04 -5.10 5.89
C HIS A 59 16.63 -4.17 7.04
N GLN A 60 16.61 -2.85 6.82
CA GLN A 60 16.21 -1.88 7.84
C GLN A 60 14.75 -2.06 8.28
N GLU A 61 13.85 -2.41 7.36
CA GLU A 61 12.45 -2.69 7.69
C GLU A 61 12.34 -3.91 8.61
N THR A 62 13.08 -4.97 8.30
CA THR A 62 13.12 -6.18 9.11
C THR A 62 13.69 -5.88 10.50
N LEU A 63 14.83 -5.19 10.56
CA LEU A 63 15.49 -4.81 11.79
C LEU A 63 14.57 -4.01 12.72
N MET A 64 13.87 -3.00 12.19
CA MET A 64 12.95 -2.20 12.99
C MET A 64 11.70 -2.97 13.41
N SER A 65 11.19 -3.87 12.56
CA SER A 65 10.08 -4.74 12.93
C SER A 65 10.45 -5.67 14.08
N ASP A 66 11.63 -6.29 14.00
CA ASP A 66 12.16 -7.17 15.04
C ASP A 66 12.45 -6.38 16.32
N TYR A 67 13.06 -5.19 16.22
CA TYR A 67 13.33 -4.32 17.36
C TYR A 67 12.07 -3.95 18.13
N VAL A 68 11.00 -3.57 17.43
CA VAL A 68 9.69 -3.30 18.05
C VAL A 68 9.09 -4.57 18.65
N ALA A 69 9.24 -5.72 17.99
CA ALA A 69 8.70 -7.00 18.46
C ALA A 69 9.40 -7.57 19.70
N LEU A 70 10.65 -7.15 19.98
CA LEU A 70 11.39 -7.54 21.20
C LEU A 70 10.74 -6.99 22.48
N TYR A 71 9.95 -5.93 22.37
CA TYR A 71 9.28 -5.36 23.52
C TYR A 71 7.95 -6.08 23.76
N ASP A 72 7.86 -6.77 24.90
CA ASP A 72 6.60 -7.30 25.40
C ASP A 72 5.78 -6.13 25.97
N TYR A 73 4.80 -5.68 25.21
CA TYR A 73 3.96 -4.57 25.61
C TYR A 73 2.86 -5.07 26.52
N ASP A 74 3.09 -5.01 27.82
CA ASP A 74 2.03 -5.20 28.79
C ASP A 74 1.02 -4.05 28.67
N LEU A 75 -0.09 -4.35 27.97
CA LEU A 75 -1.25 -3.48 27.83
C LEU A 75 -2.21 -3.57 29.02
N SER A 76 -1.81 -4.26 30.10
CA SER A 76 -2.45 -4.22 31.42
C SER A 76 -1.66 -3.36 32.41
N PRO A 77 -1.58 -2.05 32.17
CA PRO A 77 -0.85 -1.16 33.05
C PRO A 77 -1.48 -1.10 34.44
N ASP A 78 -0.64 -0.84 35.44
CA ASP A 78 -1.09 -0.19 36.66
C ASP A 78 -1.55 1.22 36.27
N THR A 79 -2.86 1.38 36.08
CA THR A 79 -3.47 2.62 35.58
C THR A 79 -3.58 3.70 36.66
N SER A 80 -3.04 3.45 37.86
CA SER A 80 -3.12 4.37 39.01
C SER A 80 -2.52 5.75 38.73
N ASP A 81 -1.58 5.82 37.78
CA ASP A 81 -0.79 7.01 37.50
C ASP A 81 -1.36 7.88 36.35
N TYR A 82 -2.46 7.44 35.72
CA TYR A 82 -3.05 8.12 34.57
C TYR A 82 -4.50 8.55 34.85
N GLU A 83 -4.73 9.85 34.83
CA GLU A 83 -6.06 10.44 34.97
C GLU A 83 -6.68 10.67 33.59
N CYS A 84 -7.89 10.16 33.38
CA CYS A 84 -8.66 10.36 32.15
C CYS A 84 -9.99 11.04 32.47
N ASP A 85 -10.25 12.19 31.86
CA ASP A 85 -11.47 13.02 32.06
C ASP A 85 -12.68 12.48 31.27
N CYS A 86 -12.87 11.17 31.21
CA CYS A 86 -14.03 10.55 30.57
C CYS A 86 -14.27 9.13 31.09
N GLU A 87 -15.51 8.64 30.97
CA GLU A 87 -15.92 7.31 31.45
C GLU A 87 -16.06 6.28 30.31
N GLY A 88 -15.97 4.99 30.66
CA GLY A 88 -16.35 3.88 29.79
C GLY A 88 -15.35 3.59 28.66
N VAL A 89 -15.81 3.59 27.41
CA VAL A 89 -14.97 3.28 26.24
C VAL A 89 -13.87 4.33 26.06
N CYS A 90 -14.17 5.60 26.36
CA CYS A 90 -13.21 6.69 26.29
C CYS A 90 -12.10 6.56 27.34
N GLU A 91 -12.46 6.21 28.57
CA GLU A 91 -11.51 5.98 29.67
C GLU A 91 -10.49 4.90 29.31
N ARG A 92 -10.99 3.76 28.83
CA ARG A 92 -10.14 2.62 28.42
C ARG A 92 -9.21 3.01 27.27
N GLN A 93 -9.71 3.74 26.28
CA GLN A 93 -8.91 4.22 25.15
C GLN A 93 -7.81 5.19 25.59
N CYS A 94 -8.14 6.10 26.50
CA CYS A 94 -7.20 7.06 27.09
C CYS A 94 -6.08 6.34 27.86
N LEU A 95 -6.41 5.39 28.73
CA LEU A 95 -5.44 4.61 29.51
C LEU A 95 -4.50 3.79 28.62
N VAL A 96 -5.06 3.12 27.60
CA VAL A 96 -4.26 2.35 26.61
C VAL A 96 -3.30 3.27 25.85
N ASN A 97 -3.76 4.42 25.36
CA ASN A 97 -2.87 5.38 24.69
C ASN A 97 -1.78 5.92 25.63
N ALA A 98 -2.10 6.22 26.89
CA ALA A 98 -1.15 6.78 27.85
C ALA A 98 0.02 5.82 28.10
N VAL A 99 -0.28 4.54 28.29
CA VAL A 99 0.69 3.50 28.61
C VAL A 99 1.54 3.12 27.41
N VAL A 100 0.91 2.94 26.24
CA VAL A 100 1.65 2.72 24.99
C VAL A 100 2.57 3.90 24.69
N SER A 101 2.10 5.14 24.90
CA SER A 101 2.93 6.34 24.68
C SER A 101 4.12 6.42 25.64
N TYR A 102 3.96 6.00 26.90
CA TYR A 102 5.06 5.94 27.86
C TYR A 102 6.10 4.90 27.44
N ASN A 103 5.66 3.67 27.17
CA ASN A 103 6.55 2.58 26.75
C ASN A 103 7.31 2.93 25.46
N PHE A 104 6.62 3.52 24.48
CA PHE A 104 7.26 3.92 23.23
C PHE A 104 8.32 5.01 23.42
N LYS A 105 8.15 5.96 24.35
CA LYS A 105 9.17 6.95 24.66
C LYS A 105 10.46 6.30 25.16
N GLU A 106 10.34 5.27 26.01
CA GLU A 106 11.50 4.53 26.51
C GLU A 106 12.19 3.74 25.40
N ILE A 107 11.43 3.11 24.51
CA ILE A 107 11.96 2.40 23.34
C ILE A 107 12.76 3.34 22.43
N VAL A 108 12.17 4.50 22.11
CA VAL A 108 12.83 5.53 21.29
C VAL A 108 14.09 6.04 21.98
N ARG A 109 14.05 6.27 23.30
CA ARG A 109 15.22 6.71 24.06
C ARG A 109 16.36 5.69 24.04
N GLN A 110 16.04 4.40 24.21
CA GLN A 110 17.02 3.31 24.13
C GLN A 110 17.62 3.20 22.73
N PHE A 111 16.77 3.30 21.71
CA PHE A 111 17.19 3.29 20.32
C PHE A 111 18.12 4.46 19.99
N GLU A 112 17.74 5.70 20.33
CA GLU A 112 18.55 6.90 20.10
C GLU A 112 19.88 6.87 20.85
N ALA A 113 19.97 6.15 21.98
CA ALA A 113 21.22 5.98 22.72
C ALA A 113 22.17 4.94 22.10
N GLY A 114 21.66 4.02 21.27
CA GLY A 114 22.43 2.90 20.69
C GLY A 114 22.73 3.04 19.19
N ILE A 115 22.12 3.99 18.49
CA ILE A 115 22.17 4.10 17.02
C ILE A 115 23.55 4.49 16.44
N ASP A 116 24.48 4.98 17.27
CA ASP A 116 25.84 5.32 16.82
C ASP A 116 26.67 4.06 16.43
N ASP A 117 26.22 2.85 16.79
CA ASP A 117 26.86 1.57 16.42
C ASP A 117 26.44 1.02 15.03
N ASP A 118 25.56 1.72 14.29
CA ASP A 118 24.99 1.32 12.98
C ASP A 118 26.04 1.10 11.86
N VAL A 119 27.28 1.58 12.04
CA VAL A 119 28.33 1.51 11.00
C VAL A 119 28.70 0.06 10.66
N ALA A 120 28.71 -0.83 11.64
CA ALA A 120 29.04 -2.24 11.42
C ALA A 120 27.91 -3.00 10.70
N GLU A 121 26.66 -2.64 10.98
CA GLU A 121 25.48 -3.26 10.38
C GLU A 121 25.25 -2.77 8.94
N LEU A 122 25.53 -1.49 8.68
CA LEU A 122 25.60 -0.94 7.32
C LEU A 122 26.68 -1.62 6.48
N ALA A 123 27.86 -1.86 7.06
CA ALA A 123 28.95 -2.52 6.35
C ALA A 123 28.58 -3.94 5.90
N TYR A 124 27.78 -4.68 6.67
CA TYR A 124 27.28 -6.00 6.29
C TYR A 124 26.39 -5.96 5.04
N VAL A 125 25.47 -5.00 4.96
CA VAL A 125 24.56 -4.87 3.80
C VAL A 125 25.27 -4.38 2.55
N THR A 126 26.36 -3.61 2.74
CA THR A 126 27.10 -3.02 1.63
C THR A 126 28.43 -3.73 1.30
N ASP A 127 28.75 -4.86 1.94
CA ASP A 127 30.09 -5.49 1.89
C ASP A 127 30.53 -5.88 0.46
N GLU A 128 29.56 -6.18 -0.40
CA GLU A 128 29.82 -6.53 -1.80
C GLU A 128 29.90 -5.32 -2.76
N TYR A 129 29.82 -4.09 -2.23
CA TYR A 129 29.62 -2.88 -3.04
C TYR A 129 30.71 -1.82 -2.85
N THR A 130 30.63 -0.75 -3.64
CA THR A 130 31.68 0.28 -3.68
C THR A 130 31.68 1.18 -2.43
N GLU A 131 32.82 1.79 -2.11
CA GLU A 131 32.92 2.80 -1.04
C GLU A 131 31.96 3.98 -1.27
N GLU A 132 31.71 4.34 -2.54
CA GLU A 132 30.74 5.37 -2.92
C GLU A 132 29.31 4.99 -2.52
N ASP A 133 28.92 3.73 -2.75
CA ASP A 133 27.60 3.22 -2.37
C ASP A 133 27.43 3.18 -0.84
N PHE A 134 28.47 2.74 -0.12
CA PHE A 134 28.47 2.74 1.34
C PHE A 134 28.27 4.15 1.89
N MET A 135 29.03 5.13 1.39
CA MET A 135 28.91 6.52 1.85
C MET A 135 27.53 7.11 1.55
N ARG A 136 27.00 6.86 0.35
CA ARG A 136 25.66 7.31 -0.06
C ARG A 136 24.55 6.77 0.86
N ILE A 137 24.61 5.49 1.23
CA ILE A 137 23.63 4.87 2.12
C ILE A 137 23.82 5.34 3.55
N ARG A 138 25.06 5.39 4.02
CA ARG A 138 25.40 5.87 5.36
C ARG A 138 24.82 7.26 5.62
N GLU A 139 24.89 8.16 4.65
CA GLU A 139 24.35 9.51 4.76
C GLU A 139 22.84 9.59 5.00
N VAL A 140 22.06 8.58 4.61
CA VAL A 140 20.59 8.55 4.83
C VAL A 140 20.14 7.52 5.86
N SER A 141 21.06 6.66 6.29
CA SER A 141 20.77 5.51 7.15
C SER A 141 19.99 5.91 8.39
N TYR A 142 20.51 6.84 9.17
CA TYR A 142 19.91 7.37 10.37
C TYR A 142 18.44 7.80 10.20
N ASP A 143 18.16 8.59 9.17
CA ASP A 143 16.80 9.09 8.92
C ASP A 143 15.86 7.95 8.47
N VAL A 144 16.34 7.04 7.62
CA VAL A 144 15.57 5.87 7.19
C VAL A 144 15.21 4.97 8.38
N THR A 145 16.18 4.67 9.24
CA THR A 145 15.98 3.84 10.42
C THR A 145 14.95 4.48 11.35
N ARG A 146 15.05 5.80 11.59
CA ARG A 146 14.05 6.52 12.39
C ARG A 146 12.67 6.51 11.76
N VAL A 147 12.54 6.79 10.46
CA VAL A 147 11.26 6.74 9.76
C VAL A 147 10.59 5.38 9.96
N LEU A 148 11.35 4.29 9.79
CA LEU A 148 10.88 2.92 9.95
C LEU A 148 10.50 2.60 11.41
N LEU A 149 11.30 2.99 12.40
CA LEU A 149 10.98 2.80 13.81
C LEU A 149 9.64 3.46 14.19
N TYR A 150 9.48 4.75 13.89
CA TYR A 150 8.24 5.47 14.22
C TYR A 150 7.04 4.91 13.46
N ARG A 151 7.25 4.41 12.24
CA ARG A 151 6.20 3.75 11.45
C ARG A 151 5.78 2.42 12.08
N GLU A 152 6.72 1.56 12.48
CA GLU A 152 6.39 0.28 13.11
C GLU A 152 5.75 0.46 14.49
N LEU A 153 6.21 1.42 15.29
CA LEU A 153 5.55 1.80 16.54
C LEU A 153 4.12 2.29 16.29
N GLY A 154 3.93 3.20 15.34
CA GLY A 154 2.60 3.72 14.98
C GLY A 154 1.64 2.62 14.51
N ARG A 155 2.15 1.69 13.69
CA ARG A 155 1.43 0.50 13.21
C ARG A 155 1.06 -0.43 14.36
N TRP A 156 2.01 -0.74 15.23
CA TRP A 156 1.78 -1.60 16.39
C TRP A 156 0.70 -1.02 17.30
N ALA A 157 0.80 0.28 17.64
CA ALA A 157 -0.18 0.96 18.48
C ALA A 157 -1.59 0.93 17.86
N PHE A 158 -1.70 1.20 16.56
CA PHE A 158 -2.97 1.16 15.85
C PHE A 158 -3.65 -0.22 15.91
N TYR A 159 -2.90 -1.31 15.67
CA TYR A 159 -3.46 -2.67 15.72
C TYR A 159 -3.79 -3.15 17.14
N ASN A 160 -3.18 -2.55 18.16
CA ASN A 160 -3.47 -2.84 19.56
C ASN A 160 -4.52 -1.89 20.17
N GLY A 161 -5.16 -1.07 19.35
CA GLY A 161 -6.22 -0.18 19.79
C GLY A 161 -5.74 1.08 20.51
N ALA A 162 -4.45 1.44 20.46
CA ALA A 162 -3.91 2.73 20.88
C ALA A 162 -3.92 3.73 19.71
N TYR A 163 -5.11 4.10 19.24
CA TYR A 163 -5.28 4.81 17.96
C TYR A 163 -4.62 6.20 17.92
N GLU A 164 -4.70 6.98 19.01
CA GLU A 164 -4.13 8.33 19.07
C GLU A 164 -2.61 8.28 19.08
N THR A 165 -2.04 7.33 19.84
CA THR A 165 -0.61 7.04 19.83
C THR A 165 -0.16 6.58 18.44
N GLY A 166 -0.93 5.70 17.81
CA GLY A 166 -0.67 5.22 16.44
C GLY A 166 -0.60 6.36 15.42
N ILE A 167 -1.57 7.27 15.44
CA ILE A 167 -1.60 8.46 14.57
C ILE A 167 -0.45 9.42 14.89
N SER A 168 -0.14 9.63 16.17
CA SER A 168 0.94 10.52 16.60
C SER A 168 2.30 10.03 16.11
N TYR A 169 2.62 8.75 16.31
CA TYR A 169 3.89 8.17 15.87
C TYR A 169 3.99 8.09 14.35
N ASN A 170 2.89 7.81 13.64
CA ASN A 170 2.86 7.91 12.18
C ASN A 170 3.13 9.35 11.68
N SER A 171 2.59 10.36 12.37
CA SER A 171 2.82 11.77 12.04
C SER A 171 4.29 12.14 12.21
N VAL A 172 4.95 11.66 13.27
CA VAL A 172 6.40 11.84 13.46
C VAL A 172 7.18 11.16 12.34
N SER A 173 6.87 9.91 11.99
CA SER A 173 7.48 9.21 10.85
C SER A 173 7.36 10.01 9.55
N THR A 174 6.18 10.57 9.27
CA THR A 174 5.93 11.40 8.08
C THR A 174 6.73 12.71 8.09
N LEU A 175 6.89 13.34 9.26
CA LEU A 175 7.70 14.56 9.41
C LEU A 175 9.19 14.29 9.16
N ILE A 176 9.73 13.22 9.73
CA ILE A 176 11.12 12.82 9.52
C ILE A 176 11.33 12.47 8.04
N TYR A 177 10.42 11.70 7.44
CA TYR A 177 10.44 11.40 6.01
C TYR A 177 10.47 12.68 5.18
N GLY A 178 9.62 13.67 5.47
CA GLY A 178 9.60 14.95 4.77
C GLY A 178 10.93 15.71 4.84
N GLY A 179 11.63 15.62 5.98
CA GLY A 179 12.98 16.19 6.14
C GLY A 179 14.08 15.41 5.41
N ALA A 180 13.92 14.08 5.29
CA ALA A 180 14.88 13.18 4.66
C ALA A 180 14.80 13.13 3.12
N ILE A 181 13.75 13.69 2.51
CA ILE A 181 13.61 13.74 1.05
C ILE A 181 14.74 14.57 0.44
N ARG A 182 15.59 13.92 -0.35
CA ARG A 182 16.67 14.57 -1.10
C ARG A 182 16.21 15.09 -2.46
N ASN A 183 15.14 14.50 -3.00
CA ASN A 183 14.50 14.94 -4.24
C ASN A 183 13.37 15.94 -3.98
N LYS A 184 13.69 17.24 -3.92
CA LYS A 184 12.72 18.36 -3.81
C LYS A 184 11.67 18.41 -4.93
N THR A 185 11.76 17.56 -5.94
CA THR A 185 10.88 17.51 -7.13
C THR A 185 9.58 16.73 -6.92
N GLN A 186 9.44 15.93 -5.86
CA GLN A 186 8.14 15.32 -5.55
C GLN A 186 7.23 16.32 -4.84
N ASN A 187 6.43 17.02 -5.62
CA ASN A 187 5.31 17.79 -5.09
C ASN A 187 4.33 16.80 -4.40
N PHE A 188 4.13 16.96 -3.10
CA PHE A 188 3.29 16.06 -2.30
C PHE A 188 1.87 15.97 -2.87
N ASP A 189 1.36 17.05 -3.47
CA ASP A 189 0.08 17.07 -4.17
C ASP A 189 0.09 16.25 -5.46
N SER A 190 1.19 16.26 -6.23
CA SER A 190 1.29 15.41 -7.43
C SER A 190 1.37 13.95 -7.05
N TYR A 191 2.04 13.64 -5.95
CA TYR A 191 2.14 12.28 -5.41
C TYR A 191 0.77 11.75 -4.93
N ILE A 192 0.02 12.52 -4.12
CA ILE A 192 -1.32 12.11 -3.69
C ILE A 192 -2.24 11.88 -4.90
N LYS A 193 -2.17 12.77 -5.90
CA LYS A 193 -2.94 12.61 -7.14
C LYS A 193 -2.54 11.37 -7.93
N GLU A 194 -1.24 11.07 -8.02
CA GLU A 194 -0.73 9.88 -8.72
C GLU A 194 -1.14 8.60 -8.00
N GLU A 195 -1.04 8.57 -6.67
CA GLU A 195 -1.42 7.42 -5.85
C GLU A 195 -2.93 7.15 -5.90
N ILE A 196 -3.76 8.20 -5.83
CA ILE A 196 -5.21 8.10 -6.04
C ILE A 196 -5.52 7.63 -7.46
N SER A 197 -4.82 8.16 -8.46
CA SER A 197 -4.97 7.76 -9.87
C SER A 197 -4.63 6.29 -10.08
N ASN A 198 -3.52 5.81 -9.53
CA ASN A 198 -3.08 4.42 -9.61
C ASN A 198 -4.05 3.47 -8.91
N ARG A 199 -4.59 3.87 -7.75
CA ARG A 199 -5.63 3.10 -7.04
C ARG A 199 -6.92 3.02 -7.84
N ASN A 200 -7.36 4.15 -8.39
CA ASN A 200 -8.56 4.20 -9.22
C ASN A 200 -8.36 3.40 -10.51
N ARG A 201 -7.17 3.41 -11.09
CA ARG A 201 -6.82 2.59 -12.25
C ARG A 201 -6.85 1.11 -11.92
N LYS A 202 -6.19 0.65 -10.84
CA LYS A 202 -6.23 -0.74 -10.38
C LYS A 202 -7.67 -1.21 -10.10
N ALA A 203 -8.48 -0.40 -9.41
CA ALA A 203 -9.87 -0.72 -9.14
C ALA A 203 -10.73 -0.75 -10.41
N SER A 204 -10.51 0.19 -11.33
CA SER A 204 -11.18 0.23 -12.64
C SER A 204 -10.81 -0.97 -13.49
N ASP A 205 -9.52 -1.30 -13.60
CA ASP A 205 -9.04 -2.45 -14.36
C ASP A 205 -9.59 -3.76 -13.76
N ALA A 206 -9.57 -3.94 -12.45
CA ALA A 206 -10.18 -5.10 -11.79
C ALA A 206 -11.69 -5.21 -12.05
N ARG A 207 -12.41 -4.08 -12.07
CA ARG A 207 -13.85 -4.05 -12.39
C ARG A 207 -14.14 -4.40 -13.85
N TRP A 208 -13.30 -3.93 -14.78
CA TRP A 208 -13.52 -4.10 -16.22
C TRP A 208 -12.89 -5.38 -16.79
N GLN A 209 -11.94 -6.00 -16.09
CA GLN A 209 -11.25 -7.20 -16.55
C GLN A 209 -12.21 -8.37 -16.89
N PRO A 210 -13.21 -8.72 -16.06
CA PRO A 210 -14.19 -9.75 -16.42
C PRO A 210 -15.02 -9.40 -17.67
N HIS A 211 -15.24 -8.11 -17.93
CA HIS A 211 -15.94 -7.66 -19.13
C HIS A 211 -15.06 -7.75 -20.38
N ARG A 212 -13.76 -7.43 -20.26
CA ARG A 212 -12.77 -7.58 -21.35
C ARG A 212 -12.60 -9.05 -21.72
N GLU A 213 -12.49 -9.93 -20.72
CA GLU A 213 -12.41 -11.39 -20.92
C GLU A 213 -13.65 -11.94 -21.63
N LYS A 214 -14.86 -11.60 -21.16
CA LYS A 214 -16.11 -12.01 -21.83
C LYS A 214 -16.24 -11.45 -23.26
N LYS A 215 -15.72 -10.25 -23.52
CA LYS A 215 -15.71 -9.66 -24.87
C LYS A 215 -14.76 -10.44 -25.78
N LYS A 216 -13.57 -10.81 -25.28
CA LYS A 216 -12.60 -11.65 -25.98
C LYS A 216 -13.18 -13.01 -26.33
N GLU A 217 -13.75 -13.73 -25.36
CA GLU A 217 -14.41 -15.02 -25.58
C GLU A 217 -15.52 -14.93 -26.64
N ARG A 218 -16.30 -13.84 -26.60
CA ARG A 218 -17.37 -13.61 -27.58
C ARG A 218 -16.81 -13.36 -28.99
N LYS A 219 -15.73 -12.58 -29.12
CA LYS A 219 -15.03 -12.35 -30.40
C LYS A 219 -14.52 -13.66 -31.00
N GLU A 220 -13.87 -14.50 -30.19
CA GLU A 220 -13.39 -15.82 -30.60
C GLU A 220 -14.52 -16.73 -31.07
N LYS A 221 -15.62 -16.79 -30.30
CA LYS A 221 -16.82 -17.56 -30.66
C LYS A 221 -17.40 -17.11 -31.99
N TYR A 222 -17.51 -15.80 -32.22
CA TYR A 222 -18.09 -15.26 -33.45
C TYR A 222 -17.23 -15.53 -34.67
N LEU A 223 -15.91 -15.32 -34.54
CA LEU A 223 -14.97 -15.61 -35.62
C LEU A 223 -14.97 -17.10 -35.98
N LYS A 224 -15.07 -17.98 -34.97
CA LYS A 224 -15.23 -19.42 -35.20
C LYS A 224 -16.51 -19.75 -35.96
N ILE A 225 -17.66 -19.19 -35.57
CA ILE A 225 -18.93 -19.40 -36.29
C ILE A 225 -18.82 -18.93 -37.74
N MET A 226 -18.19 -17.78 -37.98
CA MET A 226 -17.98 -17.26 -39.33
C MET A 226 -17.20 -18.24 -40.21
N LYS A 227 -16.10 -18.79 -39.67
CA LYS A 227 -15.25 -19.79 -40.35
C LYS A 227 -15.97 -21.13 -40.55
N ASP A 228 -16.57 -21.68 -39.49
CA ASP A 228 -17.21 -23.00 -39.49
C ASP A 228 -18.42 -23.05 -40.44
N LYS A 229 -19.14 -21.94 -40.59
CA LYS A 229 -20.29 -21.83 -41.50
C LYS A 229 -19.93 -21.35 -42.90
N GLY A 230 -18.67 -20.99 -43.14
CA GLY A 230 -18.19 -20.53 -44.44
C GLY A 230 -18.80 -19.18 -44.88
N PHE A 231 -19.13 -18.30 -43.94
CA PHE A 231 -19.66 -16.97 -44.27
C PHE A 231 -18.55 -16.09 -44.85
N SER A 232 -18.78 -15.53 -46.04
CA SER A 232 -17.83 -14.65 -46.72
C SER A 232 -17.91 -13.18 -46.28
N THR A 233 -19.03 -12.77 -45.67
CA THR A 233 -19.23 -11.40 -45.17
C THR A 233 -19.56 -11.37 -43.68
N TYR A 234 -19.15 -10.29 -43.01
CA TYR A 234 -19.49 -10.08 -41.60
C TYR A 234 -20.99 -9.92 -41.38
N THR A 235 -21.70 -9.38 -42.36
CA THR A 235 -23.15 -9.14 -42.30
C THR A 235 -23.91 -10.46 -42.26
N ASP A 236 -23.51 -11.44 -43.06
CA ASP A 236 -24.14 -12.78 -43.08
C ASP A 236 -23.87 -13.52 -41.78
N ALA A 237 -22.61 -13.49 -41.32
CA ALA A 237 -22.23 -14.06 -40.04
C ALA A 237 -22.97 -13.41 -38.86
N ALA A 238 -23.08 -12.08 -38.85
CA ALA A 238 -23.80 -11.34 -37.81
C ALA A 238 -25.30 -11.62 -37.83
N THR A 239 -25.89 -11.79 -39.02
CA THR A 239 -27.31 -12.16 -39.18
C THR A 239 -27.56 -13.52 -38.56
N TYR A 240 -26.73 -14.51 -38.90
CA TYR A 240 -26.81 -15.84 -38.32
C TYR A 240 -26.67 -15.81 -36.79
N ILE A 241 -25.68 -15.09 -36.28
CA ILE A 241 -25.42 -14.97 -34.83
C ILE A 241 -26.61 -14.31 -34.12
N LYS A 242 -27.21 -13.26 -34.69
CA LYS A 242 -28.38 -12.59 -34.10
C LYS A 242 -29.66 -13.43 -34.14
N LEU A 243 -29.80 -14.31 -35.13
CA LEU A 243 -30.97 -15.17 -35.26
C LEU A 243 -30.87 -16.45 -34.43
N HIS A 244 -29.66 -16.96 -34.17
CA HIS A 244 -29.49 -18.30 -33.60
C HIS A 244 -28.64 -18.39 -32.33
N ILE A 245 -27.84 -17.37 -32.01
CA ILE A 245 -26.89 -17.41 -30.88
C ILE A 245 -27.21 -16.33 -29.85
N ASP A 246 -27.19 -15.07 -30.28
CA ASP A 246 -27.42 -13.89 -29.43
C ASP A 246 -28.78 -13.27 -29.78
N THR A 247 -29.85 -14.04 -29.57
CA THR A 247 -31.24 -13.72 -29.98
C THR A 247 -31.90 -12.60 -29.16
N GLY A 248 -31.28 -12.20 -28.05
CA GLY A 248 -31.76 -11.11 -27.19
C GLY A 248 -31.55 -9.71 -27.79
N LYS A 249 -31.96 -8.67 -27.05
CA LYS A 249 -31.76 -7.26 -27.48
C LYS A 249 -30.29 -6.84 -27.53
N ASN A 250 -29.45 -7.41 -26.67
CA ASN A 250 -28.01 -7.14 -26.60
C ASN A 250 -27.21 -8.42 -26.84
N PRO A 251 -26.08 -8.36 -27.56
CA PRO A 251 -25.58 -7.20 -28.32
C PRO A 251 -26.47 -6.86 -29.54
N SER A 252 -26.45 -5.60 -29.96
CA SER A 252 -27.13 -5.15 -31.18
C SER A 252 -26.43 -5.71 -32.42
N PHE A 253 -27.14 -5.81 -33.54
CA PHE A 253 -26.58 -6.28 -34.80
C PHE A 253 -25.29 -5.52 -35.22
N PRO A 254 -25.24 -4.17 -35.18
CA PRO A 254 -24.00 -3.44 -35.48
C PRO A 254 -22.85 -3.79 -34.53
N THR A 255 -23.15 -4.07 -33.26
CA THR A 255 -22.13 -4.51 -32.30
C THR A 255 -21.55 -5.86 -32.70
N VAL A 256 -22.37 -6.79 -33.17
CA VAL A 256 -21.91 -8.11 -33.64
C VAL A 256 -21.00 -7.95 -34.87
N CYS A 257 -21.41 -7.15 -35.87
CA CYS A 257 -20.58 -6.87 -37.04
C CYS A 257 -19.22 -6.25 -36.66
N ARG A 258 -19.22 -5.29 -35.73
CA ARG A 258 -17.99 -4.65 -35.25
C ARG A 258 -17.08 -5.66 -34.56
N LEU A 259 -17.61 -6.48 -33.66
CA LEU A 259 -16.81 -7.48 -32.94
C LEU A 259 -16.21 -8.51 -33.89
N LEU A 260 -16.94 -8.94 -34.93
CA LEU A 260 -16.43 -9.80 -35.99
C LEU A 260 -15.27 -9.15 -36.75
N SER A 261 -15.44 -7.89 -37.16
CA SER A 261 -14.39 -7.17 -37.90
C SER A 261 -13.14 -6.91 -37.05
N GLU A 262 -13.29 -6.62 -35.75
CA GLU A 262 -12.17 -6.51 -34.82
C GLU A 262 -11.45 -7.86 -34.68
N ALA A 263 -12.20 -8.95 -34.46
CA ALA A 263 -11.65 -10.29 -34.29
C ALA A 263 -10.90 -10.80 -35.53
N ASP A 264 -11.43 -10.57 -36.73
CA ASP A 264 -10.80 -10.98 -37.98
C ASP A 264 -9.47 -10.24 -38.24
N LYS A 265 -9.37 -8.98 -37.78
CA LYS A 265 -8.13 -8.20 -37.79
C LYS A 265 -7.14 -8.60 -36.68
N GLY A 266 -7.47 -9.57 -35.85
CA GLY A 266 -6.64 -10.01 -34.73
C GLY A 266 -6.79 -9.16 -33.46
N ASP A 267 -7.73 -8.22 -33.41
CA ASP A 267 -8.00 -7.44 -32.20
C ASP A 267 -9.00 -8.18 -31.29
N PHE A 268 -8.45 -8.81 -30.25
CA PHE A 268 -9.19 -9.50 -29.20
C PHE A 268 -9.29 -8.72 -27.89
N SER A 269 -8.85 -7.46 -27.88
CA SER A 269 -8.93 -6.57 -26.73
C SER A 269 -10.31 -5.93 -26.53
#